data_AF-A0A1B2I682-F1
#
_entry.id   AF-A0A1B2I682-F1
#
_cell.length_a   1.000
_cell.length_b   1.000
_cell.length_c   1.000
_cell.angle_alpha   90.00
_cell.angle_beta   90.00
_cell.angle_gamma   90.00
#
_symmetry.space_group_name_H-M   'P 1'
#
loop_
_entity.id
_entity.type
_entity.pdbx_description
1 polymer ?
#
loop_
_entity_poly.entity_id
_entity_poly.type
_entity_poly.pdbx_seq_one_letter_code
_entity_poly.pdbx_strand_id
1 'polypeptide(L)'
;MPPIKVIGDKELINKLKKLSSGEIRDSVYAALRKGTDIIAADAKRRCPVDTGALRDSITPKTFKNDEKDGMNGYVYCDYPSTERKASFKGQKQLYYAMAVEYGNRHAIAQPFLKPALRANRKRVIALVLDALKVVSK
;
A
#
# COMPACT_ATOMS: atom_id res chain seq x y z
N MET A 1 4.09 55.50 15.58
CA MET A 1 4.34 54.05 15.67
C MET A 1 4.97 53.63 14.34
N PRO A 2 6.23 53.18 14.31
CA PRO A 2 6.88 52.81 13.04
C PRO A 2 6.20 51.55 12.47
N PRO A 3 6.00 51.47 11.13
CA PRO A 3 5.39 50.30 10.51
C PRO A 3 6.31 49.09 10.65
N ILE A 4 5.79 48.01 11.23
CA ILE A 4 6.50 46.75 11.39
C ILE A 4 6.51 46.06 10.03
N LYS A 5 7.69 45.95 9.41
CA LYS A 5 7.87 45.28 8.12
C LYS A 5 8.16 43.80 8.37
N VAL A 6 7.19 42.94 8.09
CA VAL A 6 7.40 41.48 8.16
C VAL A 6 8.22 41.05 6.95
N ILE A 7 9.37 40.43 7.19
CA ILE A 7 10.29 39.94 6.15
C ILE A 7 10.15 38.41 6.11
N GLY A 8 9.87 37.84 4.94
CA GLY A 8 9.74 36.39 4.75
C GLY A 8 8.30 35.84 4.79
N ASP A 9 7.30 36.72 4.91
CA ASP A 9 5.87 36.39 4.89
C ASP A 9 5.47 35.61 3.62
N LYS A 10 5.87 36.07 2.44
CA LYS A 10 5.53 35.42 1.16
C LYS A 10 6.12 34.02 1.03
N GLU A 11 7.36 33.83 1.48
CA GLU A 11 8.05 32.55 1.39
C GLU A 11 7.46 31.53 2.38
N LEU A 12 7.15 31.98 3.60
CA LEU A 12 6.45 31.20 4.60
C LEU A 12 5.03 30.84 4.14
N ILE A 13 4.27 31.79 3.60
CA ILE A 13 2.92 31.57 3.07
C ILE A 13 2.96 30.57 1.91
N ASN A 14 3.96 30.64 1.03
CA ASN A 14 4.10 29.67 -0.07
C ASN A 14 4.47 28.26 0.43
N LYS A 15 5.34 28.13 1.43
CA LYS A 15 5.65 26.83 2.07
C LYS A 15 4.42 26.25 2.78
N LEU A 16 3.64 27.08 3.47
CA LEU A 16 2.37 26.69 4.10
C LEU A 16 1.33 26.27 3.05
N LYS A 17 1.20 27.02 1.95
CA LYS A 17 0.31 26.66 0.83
C LYS A 17 0.71 25.34 0.17
N LYS A 18 2.01 25.10 -0.05
CA LYS A 18 2.54 23.82 -0.52
C LYS A 18 2.25 22.68 0.46
N LEU A 19 2.40 22.90 1.76
CA LEU A 19 2.04 21.91 2.79
C LEU A 19 0.55 21.54 2.76
N SER A 20 -0.32 22.50 2.45
CA SER A 20 -1.75 22.29 2.24
C SER A 20 -2.13 21.86 0.81
N SER A 21 -1.16 21.70 -0.12
CA SER A 21 -1.47 21.50 -1.54
C SER A 21 -1.79 20.04 -1.88
N GLY A 22 -2.63 19.85 -2.89
CA GLY A 22 -2.91 18.55 -3.49
C GLY A 22 -1.67 17.88 -4.10
N GLU A 23 -0.62 18.65 -4.43
CA GLU A 23 0.60 18.14 -5.06
C GLU A 23 1.41 17.24 -4.11
N ILE A 24 1.52 17.62 -2.82
CA ILE A 24 2.14 16.75 -1.81
C ILE A 24 1.36 15.45 -1.73
N ARG A 25 0.03 15.55 -1.69
CA ARG A 25 -0.85 14.38 -1.62
C ARG A 25 -0.66 13.47 -2.82
N ASP A 26 -0.61 14.01 -4.03
CA ASP A 26 -0.41 13.23 -5.25
C ASP A 26 0.97 12.57 -5.29
N SER A 27 2.01 13.26 -4.84
CA SER A 27 3.37 12.70 -4.75
C SER A 27 3.44 11.53 -3.77
N VAL A 28 2.82 11.68 -2.59
CA VAL A 28 2.75 10.62 -1.57
C VAL A 28 1.92 9.45 -2.07
N TYR A 29 0.81 9.70 -2.75
CA TYR A 29 -0.01 8.67 -3.37
C TYR A 29 0.78 7.85 -4.39
N ALA A 30 1.53 8.51 -5.29
CA ALA A 30 2.37 7.84 -6.27
C ALA A 30 3.48 6.99 -5.60
N ALA A 31 4.11 7.52 -4.56
CA ALA A 31 5.12 6.79 -3.79
C ALA A 31 4.55 5.57 -3.07
N LEU A 32 3.37 5.70 -2.45
CA LEU A 32 2.65 4.59 -1.81
C LEU A 32 2.27 3.51 -2.82
N ARG A 33 1.77 3.90 -4.01
CA ARG A 33 1.43 2.96 -5.09
C ARG A 33 2.64 2.14 -5.52
N LYS A 34 3.76 2.82 -5.78
CA LYS A 34 5.03 2.15 -6.08
C LYS A 34 5.48 1.23 -4.94
N GLY A 35 5.28 1.65 -3.70
CA GLY A 35 5.59 0.85 -2.51
C GLY A 35 4.76 -0.43 -2.43
N THR A 36 3.45 -0.35 -2.67
CA THR A 36 2.57 -1.52 -2.69
C THR A 36 2.90 -2.47 -3.85
N ASP A 37 3.29 -1.94 -5.02
CA ASP A 37 3.70 -2.76 -6.17
C ASP A 37 4.97 -3.56 -5.86
N ILE A 38 5.95 -2.95 -5.19
CA ILE A 38 7.18 -3.62 -4.75
C ILE A 38 6.85 -4.74 -3.75
N ILE A 39 5.97 -4.46 -2.77
CA ILE A 39 5.55 -5.46 -1.79
C ILE A 39 4.81 -6.61 -2.47
N ALA A 40 3.88 -6.31 -3.39
CA ALA A 40 3.13 -7.32 -4.13
C ALA A 40 4.07 -8.20 -4.97
N ALA A 41 5.05 -7.62 -5.65
CA ALA A 41 6.04 -8.37 -6.42
C ALA A 41 6.88 -9.28 -5.50
N ASP A 42 7.28 -8.82 -4.32
CA ASP A 42 8.01 -9.66 -3.36
C ASP A 42 7.14 -10.76 -2.75
N ALA A 43 5.88 -10.47 -2.45
CA ALA A 43 4.91 -11.46 -2.00
C ALA A 43 4.69 -12.54 -3.06
N LYS A 44 4.59 -12.16 -4.35
CA LYS A 44 4.49 -13.12 -5.48
C LYS A 44 5.71 -14.04 -5.60
N ARG A 45 6.92 -13.54 -5.32
CA ARG A 45 8.15 -14.37 -5.32
C ARG A 45 8.22 -15.33 -4.14
N ARG A 46 7.67 -14.96 -3.00
CA ARG A 46 7.64 -15.79 -1.78
C ARG A 46 6.47 -16.77 -1.76
N CYS A 47 5.43 -16.49 -2.53
CA CYS A 47 4.22 -17.28 -2.56
C CYS A 47 4.54 -18.72 -3.02
N PRO A 48 4.14 -19.73 -2.25
CA PRO A 48 4.17 -21.12 -2.71
C PRO A 48 3.34 -21.26 -3.99
N VAL A 49 3.89 -21.99 -4.97
CA VAL A 49 3.24 -22.18 -6.27
C VAL A 49 2.86 -23.64 -6.42
N ASP A 50 1.56 -23.90 -6.35
CA ASP A 50 0.95 -25.15 -6.81
C ASP A 50 0.38 -24.93 -8.22
N THR A 51 -0.82 -24.35 -8.32
CA THR A 51 -1.44 -23.96 -9.61
C THR A 51 -1.07 -22.55 -10.08
N GLY A 52 -0.45 -21.74 -9.22
CA GLY A 52 -0.17 -20.32 -9.47
C GLY A 52 -1.33 -19.36 -9.20
N ALA A 53 -2.56 -19.86 -9.02
CA ALA A 53 -3.75 -19.02 -8.81
C ALA A 53 -3.65 -18.09 -7.59
N LEU A 54 -3.06 -18.57 -6.48
CA LEU A 54 -2.84 -17.75 -5.27
C LEU A 54 -1.82 -16.64 -5.52
N ARG A 55 -0.72 -16.95 -6.22
CA ARG A 55 0.30 -15.95 -6.56
C ARG A 55 -0.31 -14.86 -7.44
N ASP A 56 -1.09 -15.26 -8.43
CA ASP A 56 -1.62 -14.36 -9.44
C ASP A 56 -2.72 -13.45 -8.86
N SER A 57 -3.38 -13.88 -7.78
CA SER A 57 -4.39 -13.09 -7.08
C SER A 57 -3.84 -12.02 -6.11
N ILE A 58 -2.54 -12.02 -5.83
CA ILE A 58 -1.90 -10.97 -5.04
C ILE A 58 -2.02 -9.63 -5.78
N THR A 59 -2.80 -8.73 -5.18
CA THR A 59 -3.21 -7.46 -5.75
C THR A 59 -2.83 -6.30 -4.83
N PRO A 60 -2.02 -5.33 -5.32
CA PRO A 60 -1.81 -4.07 -4.63
C PRO A 60 -3.00 -3.14 -4.87
N LYS A 61 -3.42 -2.42 -3.84
CA LYS A 61 -4.47 -1.40 -3.92
C LYS A 61 -4.09 -0.19 -3.07
N THR A 62 -4.07 0.96 -3.70
CA THR A 62 -3.88 2.26 -3.04
C THR A 62 -5.10 3.12 -3.24
N PHE A 63 -5.49 3.86 -2.21
CA PHE A 63 -6.57 4.83 -2.32
C PHE A 63 -6.34 6.01 -1.38
N LYS A 64 -6.90 7.15 -1.78
CA LYS A 64 -7.04 8.32 -0.94
C LYS A 64 -8.26 8.11 -0.05
N ASN A 65 -8.10 8.37 1.24
CA ASN A 65 -9.18 8.38 2.21
C ASN A 65 -9.53 9.84 2.47
N ASP A 66 -10.49 10.35 1.71
CA ASP A 66 -10.88 11.75 1.76
C ASP A 66 -11.58 12.11 3.08
N GLU A 67 -12.26 11.15 3.72
CA GLU A 67 -12.91 11.37 5.03
C GLU A 67 -11.91 11.59 6.17
N LYS A 68 -10.77 10.91 6.14
CA LYS A 68 -9.72 10.99 7.19
C LYS A 68 -8.48 11.76 6.76
N ASP A 69 -8.57 12.42 5.61
CA ASP A 69 -7.48 13.18 5.01
C ASP A 69 -6.16 12.39 4.90
N GLY A 70 -6.30 11.07 4.66
CA GLY A 70 -5.21 10.10 4.73
C GLY A 70 -5.05 9.30 3.45
N MET A 71 -3.99 8.50 3.36
CA MET A 71 -3.75 7.59 2.23
C MET A 71 -3.39 6.23 2.73
N ASN A 72 -3.96 5.20 2.11
CA ASN A 72 -3.71 3.82 2.50
C ASN A 72 -3.28 2.99 1.31
N GLY A 73 -2.35 2.08 1.56
CA GLY A 73 -1.90 1.05 0.63
C GLY A 73 -2.08 -0.32 1.23
N TYR A 74 -2.80 -1.18 0.52
CA TYR A 74 -3.04 -2.57 0.89
C TYR A 74 -2.39 -3.47 -0.15
N VAL A 75 -1.83 -4.58 0.30
CA VAL A 75 -1.54 -5.71 -0.55
C VAL A 75 -2.36 -6.85 0.01
N TYR A 76 -3.31 -7.32 -0.78
CA TYR A 76 -4.20 -8.40 -0.41
C TYR A 76 -4.13 -9.49 -1.46
N CYS A 77 -4.57 -10.67 -1.08
CA CYS A 77 -4.83 -11.76 -2.01
C CYS A 77 -6.17 -12.34 -1.63
N ASP A 78 -6.99 -12.55 -2.64
CA ASP A 78 -8.27 -13.25 -2.53
C ASP A 78 -8.31 -14.32 -3.62
N TYR A 79 -9.34 -15.16 -3.72
CA TYR A 79 -9.53 -15.88 -4.97
C TYR A 79 -9.85 -14.88 -6.09
N PRO A 80 -9.43 -15.13 -7.35
CA PRO A 80 -9.85 -14.29 -8.46
C PRO A 80 -11.37 -14.11 -8.42
N SER A 81 -11.82 -12.89 -8.70
CA SER A 81 -13.21 -12.54 -9.01
C SER A 81 -13.64 -13.30 -10.28
N THR A 82 -13.77 -14.62 -10.21
CA THR A 82 -14.58 -15.36 -11.17
C THR A 82 -16.03 -14.94 -10.98
N GLU A 83 -16.76 -14.77 -12.08
CA GLU A 83 -18.22 -14.57 -12.12
C GLU A 83 -19.01 -15.63 -11.34
N ARG A 84 -18.34 -16.74 -10.97
CA ARG A 84 -18.78 -17.63 -9.91
C ARG A 84 -18.77 -16.87 -8.58
N LYS A 85 -19.89 -16.20 -8.27
CA LYS A 85 -20.37 -16.08 -6.89
C LYS A 85 -20.28 -17.46 -6.28
N ALA A 86 -19.28 -17.73 -5.47
CA ALA A 86 -19.06 -19.04 -4.89
C ALA A 86 -20.03 -19.30 -3.72
N SER A 87 -21.32 -19.03 -3.93
CA SER A 87 -22.39 -19.53 -3.09
C SER A 87 -23.09 -20.66 -3.84
N PHE A 88 -22.33 -21.67 -4.30
CA PHE A 88 -22.90 -22.94 -4.72
C PHE A 88 -22.81 -23.88 -3.53
N LYS A 89 -23.98 -24.17 -2.95
CA LYS A 89 -24.29 -25.19 -1.94
C LYS A 89 -23.23 -26.32 -1.94
N GLY A 90 -22.26 -26.24 -1.03
CA GLY A 90 -21.25 -27.30 -0.82
C GLY A 90 -19.81 -27.02 -1.26
N GLN A 91 -19.49 -25.91 -1.94
CA GLN A 91 -18.10 -25.55 -2.22
C GLN A 91 -17.53 -24.61 -1.16
N LYS A 92 -16.66 -25.17 -0.32
CA LYS A 92 -15.95 -24.49 0.77
C LYS A 92 -15.05 -23.39 0.17
N GLN A 93 -15.54 -22.14 0.14
CA GLN A 93 -14.70 -20.94 -0.07
C GLN A 93 -13.74 -20.78 1.12
N LEU A 94 -12.80 -21.70 1.28
CA LEU A 94 -12.00 -21.77 2.48
C LEU A 94 -10.69 -21.05 2.23
N TYR A 95 -10.64 -19.76 2.61
CA TYR A 95 -9.48 -19.07 3.20
C TYR A 95 -8.08 -19.54 2.76
N TYR A 96 -7.85 -19.86 1.49
CA TYR A 96 -6.66 -20.61 1.08
C TYR A 96 -5.40 -19.77 1.34
N ALA A 97 -5.45 -18.49 0.99
CA ALA A 97 -4.40 -17.52 1.31
C ALA A 97 -4.07 -17.47 2.81
N MET A 98 -5.08 -17.45 3.68
CA MET A 98 -4.90 -17.39 5.14
C MET A 98 -4.35 -18.72 5.68
N ALA A 99 -4.86 -19.84 5.18
CA ALA A 99 -4.40 -21.17 5.50
C ALA A 99 -2.94 -21.40 5.07
N VAL A 100 -2.52 -20.81 3.95
CA VAL A 100 -1.12 -20.83 3.49
C VAL A 100 -0.27 -19.90 4.36
N GLU A 101 -0.69 -18.65 4.58
CA GLU A 101 0.11 -17.66 5.34
C GLU A 101 0.34 -18.08 6.80
N TYR A 102 -0.68 -18.61 7.47
CA TYR A 102 -0.65 -18.91 8.92
C TYR A 102 -0.63 -20.41 9.24
N GLY A 103 -0.82 -21.28 8.25
CA GLY A 103 -0.97 -22.71 8.48
C GLY A 103 -2.37 -23.08 9.00
N ASN A 104 -2.59 -24.38 9.15
CA ASN A 104 -3.77 -24.95 9.78
C ASN A 104 -3.44 -26.34 10.38
N ARG A 105 -4.43 -27.03 10.96
CA ARG A 105 -4.23 -28.36 11.58
C ARG A 105 -3.65 -29.45 10.65
N HIS A 106 -3.67 -29.25 9.33
CA HIS A 106 -3.24 -30.19 8.30
C HIS A 106 -2.03 -29.69 7.49
N ALA A 107 -1.62 -28.42 7.64
CA ALA A 107 -0.56 -27.81 6.85
C ALA A 107 0.23 -26.78 7.67
N ILE A 108 1.55 -26.82 7.53
CA ILE A 108 2.44 -25.82 8.15
C ILE A 108 2.30 -24.46 7.46
N ALA A 109 2.55 -23.39 8.22
CA ALA A 109 2.53 -22.01 7.70
C ALA A 109 3.64 -21.79 6.67
N GLN A 110 3.29 -21.19 5.54
CA GLN A 110 4.18 -20.74 4.48
C GLN A 110 3.94 -19.25 4.22
N PRO A 111 4.41 -18.37 5.14
CA PRO A 111 4.12 -16.95 5.08
C PRO A 111 4.81 -16.29 3.89
N PHE A 112 4.07 -15.47 3.14
CA PHE A 112 4.52 -14.77 1.95
C PHE A 112 4.19 -13.28 2.00
N LEU A 113 3.03 -12.88 2.55
CA LEU A 113 2.62 -11.48 2.67
C LEU A 113 3.37 -10.73 3.77
N LYS A 114 3.34 -11.26 5.01
CA LYS A 114 3.96 -10.60 6.16
C LYS A 114 5.48 -10.47 6.00
N PRO A 115 6.20 -11.49 5.49
CA PRO A 115 7.62 -11.34 5.19
C PRO A 115 7.90 -10.31 4.09
N ALA A 116 7.08 -10.26 3.04
CA ALA A 116 7.23 -9.27 1.97
C ALA A 116 7.07 -7.83 2.47
N LEU A 117 6.07 -7.58 3.31
CA LEU A 117 5.88 -6.27 3.95
C LEU A 117 7.09 -5.92 4.83
N ARG A 118 7.54 -6.85 5.67
CA ARG A 118 8.67 -6.62 6.59
C ARG A 118 9.97 -6.31 5.84
N ALA A 119 10.27 -7.08 4.79
CA ALA A 119 11.46 -6.89 3.97
C ALA A 119 11.49 -5.52 3.28
N ASN A 120 10.34 -5.05 2.80
CA ASN A 120 10.25 -3.82 2.01
C ASN A 120 9.87 -2.58 2.83
N ARG A 121 9.56 -2.70 4.13
CA ARG A 121 9.10 -1.59 4.99
C ARG A 121 10.01 -0.36 4.90
N LYS A 122 11.33 -0.54 5.07
CA LYS A 122 12.29 0.57 5.03
C LYS A 122 12.33 1.25 3.66
N ARG A 123 12.22 0.46 2.58
CA ARG A 123 12.23 0.95 1.19
C ARG A 123 10.99 1.78 0.88
N VAL A 124 9.81 1.35 1.35
CA VAL A 124 8.57 2.13 1.16
C VAL A 124 8.64 3.45 1.93
N ILE A 125 9.13 3.44 3.18
CA ILE A 125 9.33 4.67 3.96
C ILE A 125 10.28 5.63 3.23
N ALA A 126 11.39 5.13 2.69
CA ALA A 126 12.32 5.94 1.92
C ALA A 126 11.65 6.58 0.68
N LEU A 127 10.85 5.82 -0.07
CA LEU A 127 10.11 6.33 -1.24
C LEU A 127 9.16 7.48 -0.86
N VAL A 128 8.44 7.35 0.25
CA VAL A 128 7.53 8.40 0.73
C VAL A 128 8.31 9.63 1.18
N LEU A 129 9.40 9.45 1.93
CA LEU A 129 10.25 10.57 2.37
C LEU A 129 10.88 11.31 1.19
N ASP A 130 11.31 10.60 0.15
CA ASP A 130 11.88 11.22 -1.04
C ASP A 130 10.82 11.97 -1.85
N ALA A 131 9.60 11.45 -1.94
CA ALA A 131 8.47 12.16 -2.55
C ALA A 131 8.18 13.49 -1.82
N LEU A 132 8.19 13.50 -0.48
CA LEU A 132 8.01 14.72 0.31
C LEU A 132 9.12 15.75 0.05
N LYS A 133 10.38 15.31 -0.08
CA LYS A 133 11.51 16.21 -0.36
C LYS A 133 11.41 16.86 -1.73
N VAL A 134 10.92 16.15 -2.74
CA VAL A 134 10.78 16.67 -4.11
C VAL A 134 9.81 17.85 -4.14
N VAL A 135 8.69 17.76 -3.41
CA VAL A 135 7.68 18.83 -3.38
C VAL A 135 8.10 20.00 -2.47
N SER A 136 8.97 19.73 -1.49
CA SER A 136 9.49 20.77 -0.58
C SER A 136 10.60 21.63 -1.18
N LYS A 137 11.15 21.28 -2.35
CA LYS A 137 12.03 22.16 -3.13
C LYS A 137 11.21 23.26 -3.84
#